data_AF-A0A4S2A887-F1
#
_entry.id   AF-A0A4S2A887-F1
#
_cell.length_a   1.000
_cell.length_b   1.000
_cell.length_c   1.000
_cell.angle_alpha   90.00
_cell.angle_beta   90.00
_cell.angle_gamma   90.00
#
_symmetry.space_group_name_H-M   'P 1'
#
loop_
_entity.id
_entity.type
_entity.pdbx_description
1 polymer ?
#
loop_
_entity_poly.entity_id
_entity_poly.type
_entity_poly.pdbx_seq_one_letter_code
_entity_poly.pdbx_strand_id
1 'polypeptide(L)'
;MAKNVDTDALERAAQALGTYIADVSNNIKKMQDAAVDCQDNMGSDVVSQKAVAKLQECAKELSATLKDAEALQKKITDKKRQIEDYGSSF
;
A
#
# COMPACT_ATOMS: atom_id res chain seq x y z
N MET A 1 -19.36 -10.33 -30.00
CA MET A 1 -19.12 -11.01 -28.71
C MET A 1 -18.66 -9.96 -27.73
N ALA A 2 -19.52 -9.55 -26.79
CA ALA A 2 -19.10 -8.68 -25.70
C ALA A 2 -18.13 -9.48 -24.82
N LYS A 3 -16.94 -8.93 -24.56
CA LYS A 3 -16.06 -9.45 -23.50
C LYS A 3 -16.82 -9.21 -22.19
N ASN A 4 -17.47 -10.24 -21.64
CA ASN A 4 -17.94 -10.20 -20.27
C ASN A 4 -16.71 -10.01 -19.40
N VAL A 5 -16.55 -8.80 -18.85
CA VAL A 5 -15.49 -8.53 -17.89
C VAL A 5 -15.87 -9.27 -16.61
N ASP A 6 -14.99 -10.15 -16.14
CA ASP A 6 -15.16 -10.85 -14.87
C ASP A 6 -15.01 -9.85 -13.71
N THR A 7 -16.13 -9.32 -13.24
CA THR A 7 -16.20 -8.40 -12.10
C THR A 7 -15.79 -9.06 -10.80
N ASP A 8 -15.90 -10.39 -10.68
CA ASP A 8 -15.40 -11.14 -9.53
C ASP A 8 -13.86 -11.18 -9.54
N ALA A 9 -13.22 -11.26 -10.71
CA ALA A 9 -11.77 -11.13 -10.81
C ALA A 9 -11.29 -9.74 -10.38
N LEU A 10 -12.03 -8.68 -10.75
CA LEU A 10 -11.73 -7.32 -10.29
C LEU A 10 -11.89 -7.18 -8.77
N GLU A 11 -12.93 -7.77 -8.20
CA GLU A 11 -13.14 -7.78 -6.75
C GLU A 11 -11.99 -8.50 -6.02
N ARG A 12 -11.61 -9.70 -6.47
CA ARG A 12 -10.49 -10.46 -5.90
C ARG A 12 -9.18 -9.67 -5.98
N ALA A 13 -8.92 -8.99 -7.10
CA ALA A 13 -7.74 -8.16 -7.27
C ALA A 13 -7.73 -6.95 -6.31
N ALA A 14 -8.86 -6.26 -6.16
CA ALA A 14 -8.98 -5.15 -5.22
C ALA A 14 -8.80 -5.59 -3.76
N GLN A 15 -9.32 -6.76 -3.39
CA GLN A 15 -9.15 -7.33 -2.05
C GLN A 15 -7.70 -7.72 -1.77
N ALA A 16 -7.06 -8.44 -2.71
CA ALA A 16 -5.65 -8.82 -2.57
C ALA A 16 -4.72 -7.59 -2.46
N LEU A 17 -4.98 -6.55 -3.26
CA LEU A 17 -4.25 -5.29 -3.17
C LEU A 17 -4.49 -4.59 -1.82
N GLY A 18 -5.71 -4.66 -1.29
CA GLY A 18 -6.05 -4.13 0.04
C GLY A 18 -5.30 -4.82 1.17
N THR A 19 -5.20 -6.16 1.14
CA THR A 19 -4.39 -6.92 2.10
C THR A 19 -2.92 -6.52 2.02
N TYR A 20 -2.38 -6.42 0.80
CA TYR A 20 -0.98 -6.00 0.60
C TYR A 20 -0.71 -4.58 1.13
N ILE A 21 -1.62 -3.63 0.88
CA ILE A 21 -1.53 -2.26 1.42
C ILE A 21 -1.49 -2.29 2.95
N ALA A 22 -2.38 -3.06 3.59
CA ALA A 22 -2.44 -3.17 5.04
C ALA A 22 -1.14 -3.76 5.64
N ASP A 23 -0.61 -4.83 5.03
CA ASP A 23 0.60 -5.49 5.49
C ASP A 23 1.83 -4.58 5.37
N VAL A 24 1.98 -3.90 4.23
CA VAL A 24 3.09 -2.96 4.01
C VAL A 24 2.98 -1.75 4.94
N SER A 25 1.78 -1.22 5.17
CA SER A 25 1.56 -0.12 6.12
C SER A 25 1.97 -0.50 7.55
N ASN A 26 1.61 -1.71 7.98
CA ASN A 26 2.04 -2.23 9.28
C ASN A 26 3.57 -2.40 9.37
N ASN A 27 4.21 -2.85 8.29
CA ASN A 27 5.66 -3.00 8.24
C ASN A 27 6.39 -1.65 8.28
N ILE A 28 5.87 -0.62 7.58
CA ILE A 28 6.41 0.74 7.66
C ILE A 28 6.34 1.25 9.10
N LYS A 29 5.21 1.04 9.79
CA LYS A 29 5.07 1.44 11.20
C LYS A 29 6.12 0.76 12.08
N LYS A 30 6.30 -0.56 11.95
CA LYS A 30 7.34 -1.30 12.68
C LYS A 30 8.75 -0.80 12.37
N MET A 31 9.03 -0.43 11.12
CA MET A 31 10.32 0.16 10.73
C MET A 31 10.55 1.53 11.40
N GLN A 32 9.50 2.36 11.48
CA GLN A 32 9.55 3.66 12.15
C GLN A 32 9.76 3.49 13.66
N ASP A 33 9.02 2.58 14.29
CA ASP A 33 9.17 2.26 15.71
C ASP A 33 10.60 1.79 16.01
N ALA A 34 11.14 0.87 15.20
CA ALA A 34 12.52 0.40 15.33
C ALA A 34 13.57 1.52 15.12
N ALA A 35 13.29 2.49 14.26
CA ALA A 35 14.18 3.63 14.03
C ALA A 35 14.21 4.56 15.25
N VAL A 36 13.05 4.80 15.89
CA VAL A 36 12.95 5.54 17.16
C VAL A 36 13.68 4.80 18.28
N ASP A 37 13.43 3.50 18.44
CA ASP A 37 14.09 2.68 19.46
C ASP A 37 15.62 2.68 19.29
N CYS A 38 16.10 2.64 18.04
CA CYS A 38 17.52 2.71 17.74
C CYS A 38 18.12 4.07 18.14
N GLN A 39 17.42 5.15 17.82
CA GLN A 39 17.84 6.52 18.19
C GLN A 39 17.91 6.71 19.70
N ASP A 40 16.93 6.19 20.44
CA ASP A 40 16.85 6.34 21.90
C ASP A 40 17.88 5.49 22.65
N ASN A 41 18.18 4.27 22.16
CA ASN A 41 19.03 3.30 22.86
C ASN A 41 20.50 3.31 22.44
N MET A 42 20.84 3.68 21.20
CA MET A 42 22.24 3.62 20.71
C MET A 42 23.04 4.91 20.94
N GLY A 43 22.42 5.98 21.44
CA GLY A 43 23.06 7.29 21.57
C GLY A 43 23.51 7.87 20.23
N SER A 44 24.31 8.95 20.26
CA SER A 44 24.75 9.69 19.07
C SER A 44 25.80 8.97 18.20
N ASP A 45 25.84 7.64 18.18
CA ASP A 45 26.73 6.91 17.29
C ASP A 45 26.39 7.20 15.81
N VAL A 46 27.41 7.59 15.05
CA VAL A 46 27.26 8.05 13.67
C VAL A 46 26.77 6.93 12.74
N VAL A 47 27.08 5.67 13.03
CA VAL A 47 26.62 4.53 12.24
C VAL A 47 25.13 4.32 12.47
N SER A 48 24.68 4.35 13.73
CA SER A 48 23.27 4.25 14.10
C SER A 48 22.43 5.40 13.50
N GLN A 49 22.93 6.64 13.55
CA GLN A 49 22.25 7.77 12.91
C GLN A 49 22.10 7.60 11.40
N LYS A 50 23.13 7.09 10.71
CA LYS A 50 23.04 6.79 9.27
C LYS A 50 22.05 5.67 8.96
N ALA A 51 21.98 4.64 9.81
CA ALA A 51 21.02 3.56 9.64
C ALA A 51 19.57 4.06 9.84
N VAL A 52 19.33 4.87 10.88
CA VAL A 52 18.03 5.51 11.15
C VAL A 52 17.60 6.39 9.97
N ALA A 53 18.49 7.23 9.46
CA ALA A 53 18.20 8.09 8.31
C ALA A 53 17.79 7.29 7.07
N LYS A 54 18.50 6.20 6.76
CA LYS A 54 18.16 5.30 5.64
C LYS A 54 16.81 4.60 5.86
N LEU A 55 16.52 4.16 7.08
CA LEU A 55 15.24 3.54 7.41
C LEU A 55 14.08 4.53 7.23
N GLN A 56 14.25 5.78 7.65
CA GLN A 56 13.27 6.85 7.46
C GLN A 56 13.03 7.18 5.98
N GLU A 57 14.09 7.19 5.18
CA GLU A 57 13.99 7.36 3.72
C GLU A 57 13.21 6.21 3.07
N CYS A 58 13.56 4.96 3.38
CA CYS A 58 12.81 3.79 2.90
C CYS A 58 11.34 3.83 3.33
N ALA A 59 11.05 4.18 4.58
CA ALA A 59 9.68 4.30 5.08
C ALA A 59 8.88 5.35 4.30
N LYS A 60 9.51 6.48 3.95
CA LYS A 60 8.90 7.55 3.16
C LYS A 60 8.62 7.10 1.71
N GLU A 61 9.57 6.44 1.06
CA GLU A 61 9.41 5.93 -0.29
C GLU A 61 8.31 4.86 -0.37
N LEU A 62 8.32 3.90 0.57
CA LEU A 62 7.26 2.88 0.68
C LEU A 62 5.90 3.52 0.93
N SER A 63 5.82 4.57 1.76
CA SER A 63 4.57 5.30 1.99
C SER A 63 4.06 6.00 0.73
N ALA A 64 4.94 6.45 -0.17
CA ALA A 64 4.54 7.00 -1.46
C ALA A 64 3.99 5.89 -2.38
N THR A 65 4.66 4.74 -2.44
CA THR A 65 4.18 3.57 -3.21
C THR A 65 2.82 3.08 -2.70
N LEU A 66 2.57 3.13 -1.38
CA LEU A 66 1.25 2.79 -0.82
C LEU A 66 0.13 3.70 -1.33
N LYS A 67 0.37 5.00 -1.47
CA LYS A 67 -0.63 5.93 -2.02
C LYS A 67 -0.97 5.59 -3.47
N ASP A 68 0.03 5.19 -4.26
CA ASP A 68 -0.20 4.75 -5.64
C ASP A 68 -1.01 3.44 -5.68
N ALA A 69 -0.73 2.52 -4.76
CA ALA A 69 -1.47 1.27 -4.60
C ALA A 69 -2.93 1.52 -4.18
N GLU A 70 -3.18 2.40 -3.22
CA GLU A 70 -4.53 2.84 -2.81
C GLU A 70 -5.30 3.46 -3.98
N ALA A 71 -4.64 4.33 -4.75
CA ALA A 71 -5.24 4.94 -5.93
C ALA A 71 -5.58 3.89 -7.01
N LEU A 72 -4.74 2.88 -7.19
CA LEU A 72 -5.01 1.77 -8.11
C LEU A 72 -6.16 0.90 -7.61
N GLN A 73 -6.19 0.56 -6.33
CA GLN A 73 -7.29 -0.19 -5.71
C GLN A 73 -8.62 0.52 -5.95
N LYS A 74 -8.66 1.83 -5.71
CA LYS A 74 -9.84 2.66 -5.97
C LYS A 74 -10.26 2.62 -7.45
N LYS A 75 -9.30 2.71 -8.38
CA LYS A 75 -9.59 2.61 -9.83
C LYS A 75 -10.21 1.27 -10.20
N ILE A 76 -9.74 0.17 -9.60
CA ILE A 76 -10.29 -1.17 -9.82
C ILE A 76 -11.75 -1.22 -9.33
N THR A 77 -12.02 -0.75 -8.11
CA THR A 77 -13.38 -0.75 -7.54
C THR A 77 -14.33 0.16 -8.32
N ASP A 78 -13.87 1.35 -8.74
CA ASP A 78 -14.66 2.28 -9.56
C ASP A 78 -14.99 1.66 -10.92
N LYS A 79 -14.01 0.96 -11.54
CA LYS A 79 -14.22 0.29 -12.82
C LYS A 79 -15.18 -0.88 -12.72
N LYS A 80 -15.08 -1.69 -11.65
CA LYS A 80 -16.02 -2.76 -11.34
C LYS A 80 -17.45 -2.21 -11.28
N ARG A 81 -17.67 -1.16 -10.48
CA ARG A 81 -18.97 -0.52 -10.32
C ARG A 81 -19.55 -0.03 -11.65
N GLN A 82 -18.75 0.64 -12.47
CA GLN A 82 -19.18 1.08 -13.80
C GLN A 82 -19.70 -0.10 -14.63
N ILE A 83 -18.99 -1.23 -14.63
CA ILE A 83 -19.37 -2.42 -15.41
C ILE A 83 -20.69 -3.00 -14.92
N GLU A 84 -20.88 -3.08 -13.60
CA GLU A 84 -22.11 -3.57 -12.99
C GLU A 84 -23.31 -2.65 -13.28
N ASP A 85 -23.11 -1.33 -13.21
CA ASP A 85 -24.14 -0.32 -13.51
C ASP A 85 -24.56 -0.36 -15.00
N TYR A 86 -23.60 -0.51 -15.92
CA TYR A 86 -23.89 -0.68 -17.36
C TYR A 86 -24.59 -2.01 -17.67
N GLY A 87 -24.22 -3.08 -16.97
CA GLY A 87 -24.85 -4.40 -17.13
C GLY A 87 -26.28 -4.46 -16.58
N SER A 88 -26.61 -3.60 -15.61
CA SER A 88 -27.94 -3.55 -14.96
C SER A 88 -28.94 -2.63 -15.69
N SER A 89 -28.51 -1.91 -16.72
CA SER A 89 -29.31 -0.92 -17.46
C SER A 89 -29.95 -1.47 -18.75
N PHE A 90 -30.01 -2.79 -18.92
CA PHE A 90 -30.63 -3.49 -20.07
C PHE A 90 -31.70 -4.47 -19.62
#